data_AF-A0A935FLU2-F1
#
_entry.id   AF-A0A935FLU2-F1
#
_cell.length_a   1.000
_cell.length_b   1.000
_cell.length_c   1.000
_cell.angle_alpha   90.00
_cell.angle_beta   90.00
_cell.angle_gamma   90.00
#
_symmetry.space_group_name_H-M   'P 1'
#
loop_
_entity.id
_entity.type
_entity.pdbx_description
1 polymer ?
#
loop_
_entity_poly.entity_id
_entity_poly.type
_entity_poly.pdbx_seq_one_letter_code
_entity_poly.pdbx_strand_id
1 'polypeptide(L)'
;MEHYRYLKSGSACRYSPYDGASMVHNALHKRRFSLPAHYRAGVIVYNISNPSNPVEVGHYDTYPGTNSTAYQGCWNVYPYLPSGNPIASDIATGLYVIKLRESDICW
;
A
#
# COMPACT_ATOMS: atom_id res chain seq x y z
N MET A 1 -1.66 19.70 2.82
CA MET A 1 -0.65 19.22 3.80
C MET A 1 -0.17 17.89 3.27
N GLU A 2 1.02 17.83 2.68
CA GLU A 2 1.53 16.59 2.06
C GLU A 2 2.15 15.69 3.12
N HIS A 3 1.59 14.50 3.31
CA HIS A 3 2.13 13.50 4.23
C HIS A 3 3.14 12.62 3.49
N TYR A 4 4.43 12.98 3.54
CA TYR A 4 5.52 12.08 3.13
C TYR A 4 5.68 10.99 4.19
N ARG A 5 5.39 9.72 3.84
CA ARG A 5 5.45 8.59 4.80
C ARG A 5 6.22 7.42 4.17
N TYR A 6 7.18 6.90 4.93
CA TYR A 6 8.06 5.82 4.52
C TYR A 6 7.41 4.46 4.82
N LEU A 7 7.47 3.52 3.88
CA LEU A 7 7.23 2.11 4.17
C LEU A 7 8.47 1.56 4.87
N LYS A 8 8.41 1.31 6.18
CA LYS A 8 9.45 0.54 6.89
C LYS A 8 9.05 -0.94 6.89
N SER A 9 9.88 -1.82 6.34
CA SER A 9 10.01 -3.18 6.88
C SER A 9 10.66 -3.07 8.24
N GLY A 10 10.09 -3.79 9.19
CA GLY A 10 10.61 -3.85 10.55
C GLY A 10 10.37 -2.55 11.32
N SER A 11 9.38 -2.61 12.21
CA SER A 11 9.36 -1.82 13.45
C SER A 11 9.16 -0.31 13.26
N ALA A 12 7.98 0.07 12.77
CA ALA A 12 7.15 1.20 13.24
C ALA A 12 5.88 1.39 12.37
N CYS A 13 5.33 0.30 11.79
CA CYS A 13 4.06 0.37 11.10
C CYS A 13 2.97 0.62 12.15
N ARG A 14 2.23 1.73 12.05
CA ARG A 14 1.01 1.91 12.84
C ARG A 14 0.09 0.74 12.48
N TYR A 15 -0.11 -0.11 13.48
CA TYR A 15 -0.64 -1.46 13.38
C TYR A 15 -2.10 -1.43 12.94
N SER A 16 -2.40 -2.07 11.82
CA SER A 16 -3.51 -3.00 11.70
C SER A 16 -3.00 -4.14 10.81
N PRO A 17 -2.79 -5.37 11.32
CA PRO A 17 -2.42 -6.48 10.46
C PRO A 17 -3.58 -6.62 9.47
N TYR A 18 -3.26 -6.46 8.19
CA TYR A 18 -4.17 -6.91 7.17
C TYR A 18 -4.38 -8.41 7.40
N ASP A 19 -5.55 -8.76 7.94
CA ASP A 19 -5.96 -10.13 8.30
C ASP A 19 -6.69 -10.82 7.14
N GLY A 20 -6.74 -10.17 5.97
CA GLY A 20 -7.48 -10.63 4.81
C GLY A 20 -8.92 -10.12 4.73
N ALA A 21 -9.45 -9.40 5.73
CA ALA A 21 -10.86 -9.01 5.76
C ALA A 21 -11.21 -7.83 4.82
N SER A 22 -10.26 -6.90 4.60
CA SER A 22 -10.51 -5.73 3.75
C SER A 22 -10.51 -6.11 2.27
N MET A 23 -11.55 -5.67 1.56
CA MET A 23 -11.68 -5.87 0.12
C MET A 23 -10.62 -5.06 -0.65
N VAL A 24 -10.14 -5.66 -1.74
CA VAL A 24 -9.33 -4.97 -2.75
C VAL A 24 -10.27 -4.18 -3.67
N HIS A 25 -9.90 -2.94 -3.97
CA HIS A 25 -10.59 -2.14 -4.98
C HIS A 25 -9.86 -2.18 -6.33
N ASN A 26 -8.55 -1.91 -6.33
CA ASN A 26 -7.69 -1.94 -7.52
C ASN A 26 -6.34 -2.54 -7.16
N ALA A 27 -5.73 -3.27 -8.09
CA ALA A 27 -4.36 -3.75 -7.97
C ALA A 27 -3.54 -3.31 -9.19
N LEU A 28 -2.70 -2.31 -8.99
CA LEU A 28 -1.76 -1.85 -10.01
C LEU A 28 -0.38 -2.44 -9.76
N HIS A 29 0.35 -2.67 -10.85
CA HIS A 29 1.60 -3.42 -10.84
C HIS A 29 2.72 -2.58 -11.45
N LYS A 30 3.88 -2.55 -10.80
CA LYS A 30 5.09 -1.92 -11.35
C LYS A 30 6.28 -2.85 -11.16
N ARG A 31 6.83 -3.33 -12.27
CA ARG A 31 7.93 -4.31 -12.28
C ARG A 31 7.52 -5.56 -11.48
N ARG A 32 8.26 -5.88 -10.42
CA ARG A 32 8.01 -7.01 -9.51
C ARG A 32 7.11 -6.68 -8.32
N PHE A 33 6.42 -5.54 -8.33
CA PHE A 33 5.55 -5.13 -7.23
C PHE A 33 4.09 -5.06 -7.64
N SER A 34 3.22 -5.63 -6.80
CA SER A 34 1.78 -5.38 -6.80
C SER A 34 1.46 -4.44 -5.64
N LEU A 35 0.67 -3.40 -5.91
CA LEU A 35 0.25 -2.40 -4.94
C LEU A 35 -1.28 -2.30 -4.91
N PRO A 36 -1.97 -3.28 -4.32
CA PRO A 36 -3.41 -3.19 -4.15
C PRO A 36 -3.82 -2.06 -3.21
N ALA A 37 -4.83 -1.30 -3.64
CA ALA A 37 -5.64 -0.46 -2.79
C ALA A 37 -6.66 -1.36 -2.07
N HIS A 38 -6.46 -1.58 -0.78
CA HIS A 38 -7.46 -2.19 0.09
C HIS A 38 -8.20 -1.07 0.80
N TYR A 39 -9.52 -1.06 0.76
CA TYR A 39 -10.33 -0.03 1.39
C TYR A 39 -9.86 0.29 2.83
N ARG A 40 -10.32 -0.48 3.81
CA ARG A 40 -10.02 -0.18 5.21
C ARG A 40 -8.62 -0.64 5.65
N ALA A 41 -7.93 -1.48 4.88
CA ALA A 41 -6.56 -1.88 5.18
C ALA A 41 -5.48 -0.97 4.53
N GLY A 42 -5.88 0.01 3.72
CA GLY A 42 -4.96 0.95 3.10
C GLY A 42 -4.16 0.34 1.93
N VAL A 43 -2.86 0.58 1.93
CA VAL A 43 -1.95 0.12 0.87
C VAL A 43 -1.20 -1.10 1.35
N ILE A 44 -1.28 -2.20 0.60
CA ILE A 44 -0.42 -3.36 0.78
C ILE A 44 0.54 -3.44 -0.40
N VAL A 45 1.77 -3.87 -0.16
CA VAL A 45 2.80 -4.01 -1.20
C VAL A 45 3.28 -5.45 -1.21
N TYR A 46 3.07 -6.13 -2.33
CA TYR A 46 3.53 -7.49 -2.56
C TYR A 46 4.69 -7.51 -3.54
N ASN A 47 5.76 -8.21 -3.20
CA ASN A 47 6.75 -8.67 -4.16
C ASN A 47 6.19 -9.88 -4.90
N ILE A 48 6.04 -9.74 -6.21
CA ILE A 48 5.49 -10.72 -7.14
C ILE A 48 6.55 -11.23 -8.13
N SER A 49 7.84 -11.16 -7.79
CA SER A 49 8.91 -11.79 -8.59
C SER A 49 8.67 -13.28 -8.85
N ASN A 50 8.03 -13.96 -7.89
CA ASN A 50 7.44 -15.29 -8.11
C ASN A 50 5.91 -15.18 -8.06
N PRO A 51 5.21 -15.17 -9.21
CA PRO A 51 3.75 -15.01 -9.24
C PRO A 51 2.98 -16.13 -8.54
N SER A 52 3.55 -17.33 -8.40
CA SER A 52 2.91 -18.45 -7.68
C SER A 52 3.04 -18.34 -6.16
N ASN A 53 3.91 -17.44 -5.67
CA ASN A 53 4.10 -17.18 -4.25
C ASN A 53 4.38 -15.69 -3.98
N PRO A 54 3.37 -14.80 -4.08
CA PRO A 54 3.50 -13.40 -3.70
C PRO A 54 3.86 -13.24 -2.22
N VAL A 55 4.79 -12.34 -1.92
CA VAL A 55 5.24 -12.07 -0.55
C VAL A 55 4.92 -10.63 -0.18
N GLU A 56 4.21 -10.40 0.92
CA GLU A 56 4.04 -9.03 1.45
C GLU A 56 5.39 -8.48 1.90
N VAL A 57 5.75 -7.30 1.38
CA VAL A 57 7.01 -6.61 1.72
C VAL A 57 6.78 -5.28 2.42
N GLY A 58 5.53 -4.83 2.52
CA GLY A 58 5.16 -3.66 3.29
C GLY A 58 3.68 -3.34 3.23
N HIS A 59 3.23 -2.52 4.16
CA HIS A 59 1.89 -1.97 4.18
C HIS A 59 1.88 -0.57 4.78
N TYR A 60 0.85 0.21 4.46
CA TYR A 60 0.57 1.50 5.07
C TYR A 60 -0.94 1.67 5.25
N ASP A 61 -1.34 1.84 6.50
CA ASP A 61 -2.73 2.10 6.87
C ASP A 61 -3.10 3.56 6.57
N THR A 62 -3.99 3.75 5.58
CA THR A 62 -4.57 5.05 5.23
C THR A 62 -5.90 5.32 5.94
N TYR A 63 -6.47 4.31 6.62
CA TYR A 63 -7.76 4.35 7.30
C TYR A 63 -7.66 3.77 8.72
N PRO A 64 -7.10 4.52 9.68
CA PRO A 64 -6.83 4.00 11.01
C PRO A 64 -8.10 3.64 11.78
N GLY A 65 -8.05 2.51 12.48
CA GLY A 65 -9.05 2.10 13.48
C GLY A 65 -9.86 0.85 13.14
N THR A 66 -9.87 0.41 11.89
CA THR A 66 -10.51 -0.87 11.47
C THR A 66 -10.07 -1.24 10.07
N ASN A 67 -9.98 -2.54 9.76
CA ASN A 67 -9.71 -3.13 8.45
C ASN A 67 -10.91 -3.93 7.91
N SER A 68 -12.11 -3.73 8.49
CA SER A 68 -13.27 -4.58 8.19
C SER A 68 -13.76 -4.43 6.75
N THR A 69 -14.61 -5.36 6.31
CA THR A 69 -15.25 -5.31 5.00
C THR A 69 -16.20 -4.11 4.88
N ALA A 70 -15.74 -3.04 4.22
CA ALA A 70 -16.54 -1.87 3.86
C ALA A 70 -15.82 -1.05 2.78
N TYR A 71 -16.52 -0.04 2.23
CA TYR A 71 -16.05 0.73 1.08
C TYR A 71 -15.31 2.04 1.44
N GLN A 72 -15.04 2.31 2.71
CA GLN A 72 -14.23 3.47 3.11
C GLN A 72 -12.74 3.14 3.16
N GLY A 73 -11.91 4.11 2.83
CA GLY A 73 -10.46 4.03 2.94
C GLY A 73 -9.78 4.13 1.56
N CYS A 74 -8.71 3.37 1.32
CA CYS A 74 -7.90 3.50 0.11
C CYS A 74 -8.68 3.11 -1.15
N TRP A 75 -8.84 4.07 -2.05
CA TRP A 75 -9.53 3.92 -3.33
C TRP A 75 -8.58 3.49 -4.45
N ASN A 76 -7.36 4.02 -4.47
CA ASN A 76 -6.40 3.72 -5.52
C ASN A 76 -4.96 3.91 -5.05
N VAL A 77 -4.04 3.16 -5.67
CA VAL A 77 -2.59 3.32 -5.52
C VAL A 77 -1.97 3.39 -6.91
N TYR A 78 -1.40 4.53 -7.27
CA TYR A 78 -0.80 4.77 -8.59
C TYR A 78 0.74 4.73 -8.50
N PRO A 79 1.41 3.73 -9.07
CA PRO A 79 2.85 3.55 -8.90
C PRO A 79 3.71 4.21 -10.00
N TYR A 80 3.10 4.81 -11.04
CA TYR A 80 3.83 5.17 -12.27
C TYR A 80 4.37 6.60 -12.32
N LEU A 81 4.44 7.31 -11.18
CA LEU A 81 5.06 8.64 -11.14
C LEU A 81 6.56 8.57 -11.50
N PRO A 82 7.11 9.57 -12.22
CA PRO A 82 8.54 9.64 -12.56
C PRO A 82 9.46 9.66 -11.35
N SER A 83 8.99 10.14 -10.19
CA SER A 83 9.73 10.14 -8.93
C SER A 83 10.02 8.73 -8.38
N GLY A 84 9.35 7.70 -8.91
CA GLY A 84 9.43 6.34 -8.40
C GLY A 84 8.52 6.06 -7.19
N ASN A 85 8.00 7.10 -6.53
CA ASN A 85 7.13 6.98 -5.36
C ASN A 85 5.66 6.77 -5.78
N PRO A 86 5.00 5.70 -5.32
CA PRO A 86 3.55 5.58 -5.48
C PRO A 86 2.81 6.68 -4.74
N ILE A 87 1.64 7.06 -5.27
CA ILE A 87 0.64 7.85 -4.54
C ILE A 87 -0.57 7.00 -4.24
N ALA A 88 -1.18 7.23 -3.08
CA ALA A 88 -2.42 6.58 -2.71
C ALA A 88 -3.50 7.62 -2.38
N SER A 89 -4.72 7.37 -2.85
CA SER A 89 -5.89 8.19 -2.56
C SER A 89 -6.81 7.44 -1.62
N ASP A 90 -7.14 8.04 -0.49
CA ASP A 90 -8.09 7.55 0.49
C ASP A 90 -9.35 8.42 0.50
N ILE A 91 -10.53 7.79 0.55
CA ILE A 91 -11.83 8.47 0.53
C ILE A 91 -11.99 9.41 1.72
N ALA A 92 -11.50 9.03 2.89
CA ALA A 92 -11.71 9.75 4.15
C ALA A 92 -10.53 10.66 4.51
N THR A 93 -9.30 10.24 4.18
CA THR A 93 -8.09 10.88 4.70
C THR A 93 -7.23 11.58 3.63
N GLY A 94 -7.60 11.48 2.35
CA GLY A 94 -6.99 12.25 1.27
C GLY A 94 -5.80 11.58 0.58
N LEU A 95 -4.81 12.37 0.18
CA LEU A 95 -3.69 11.93 -0.66
C LEU A 95 -2.43 11.61 0.18
N TYR A 96 -1.79 10.49 -0.15
CA TYR A 96 -0.53 10.02 0.43
C TYR A 96 0.55 9.86 -0.64
N VAL A 97 1.77 10.29 -0.32
CA VAL A 97 2.97 9.98 -1.11
C VAL A 97 3.76 8.92 -0.36
N ILE A 98 3.91 7.75 -0.99
CA ILE A 98 4.48 6.56 -0.38
C ILE A 98 5.90 6.38 -0.89
N LYS A 99 6.88 6.31 0.02
CA LYS A 99 8.26 5.98 -0.34
C LYS A 99 8.52 4.49 -0.14
N LEU A 100 8.79 3.80 -1.25
CA LEU A 100 9.33 2.44 -1.26
C LEU A 100 10.83 2.51 -0.93
N ARG A 101 11.36 1.58 -0.12
CA ARG A 101 12.79 1.59 0.23
C ARG A 101 13.63 0.96 -0.86
N GLU A 102 14.86 1.44 -0.99
CA GLU A 102 15.82 1.01 -2.01
C GLU A 102 16.14 -0.49 -1.95
N SER A 103 16.14 -1.12 -0.77
CA SER A 103 16.33 -2.58 -0.64
C SER A 103 15.28 -3.39 -1.38
N ASP A 104 14.10 -2.81 -1.60
CA ASP A 104 13.00 -3.46 -2.28
C ASP A 104 13.09 -3.18 -3.80
N ILE A 105 13.75 -2.11 -4.24
CA ILE A 105 13.80 -1.65 -5.65
C ILE A 105 15.20 -1.89 -6.25
N CYS A 106 15.35 -2.95 -7.04
CA CYS A 106 16.54 -3.21 -7.86
C CYS A 106 16.19 -2.73 -9.28
N TRP A 107 17.03 -1.83 -9.80
CA TRP A 107 16.83 -1.06 -11.03
C TRP A 107 17.04 -1.89 -12.30
#